data_AF-A0A9P0PE53-F1
#
_entry.id   AF-A0A9P0PE53-F1
#
_cell.length_a   1.000
_cell.length_b   1.000
_cell.length_c   1.000
_cell.angle_alpha   90.00
_cell.angle_beta   90.00
_cell.angle_gamma   90.00
#
_symmetry.space_group_name_H-M   'P 1'
#
loop_
_entity.id
_entity.type
_entity.pdbx_description
1 polymer ?
#
loop_
_entity_poly.entity_id
_entity_poly.type
_entity_poly.pdbx_seq_one_letter_code
_entity_poly.pdbx_strand_id
1 'polypeptide(L)'
;MDQLRYDPPGPPEYPCCGHLNKSFKCRKLTMRDIKEFHENFYSTRAKNSQDAFIIKHVKVTSAKRPRPKKKLTSTKKVSTNYYIRVSGTEKFCIRVCQQTFVNVLQVSRKRIQNLARKFLNTGRMPVDKRGGARPNPLYDKKKAAIKRKRPLLKHS
;
A
#
# COMPACT_ATOMS: atom_id res chain seq x y z
N MET A 1 -5.49 -19.96 -3.10
CA MET A 1 -4.20 -19.64 -3.73
C MET A 1 -4.14 -18.14 -3.97
N ASP A 2 -3.53 -17.36 -3.07
CA ASP A 2 -3.37 -15.89 -3.19
C ASP A 2 -1.90 -15.44 -3.00
N GLN A 3 -0.97 -16.39 -2.89
CA GLN A 3 0.43 -16.13 -2.50
C GLN A 3 1.19 -15.32 -3.56
N LEU A 4 0.97 -15.60 -4.86
CA LEU A 4 1.68 -14.96 -5.98
C LEU A 4 1.52 -13.43 -6.08
N ARG A 5 0.47 -12.85 -5.47
CA ARG A 5 0.18 -11.41 -5.64
C ARG A 5 1.05 -10.52 -4.76
N TYR A 6 1.55 -11.07 -3.66
CA TYR A 6 2.33 -10.35 -2.66
C TYR A 6 3.80 -10.74 -2.70
N ASP A 7 4.19 -11.56 -3.67
CA ASP A 7 5.57 -11.83 -4.01
C ASP A 7 6.21 -10.63 -4.74
N PRO A 8 7.54 -10.50 -4.67
CA PRO A 8 8.26 -9.48 -5.42
C PRO A 8 8.10 -9.77 -6.93
N PRO A 9 7.65 -8.80 -7.74
CA PRO A 9 7.54 -8.99 -9.18
C PRO A 9 8.91 -9.07 -9.87
N GLY A 10 9.97 -8.63 -9.18
CA GLY A 10 11.34 -8.61 -9.68
C GLY A 10 12.30 -8.05 -8.63
N PRO A 11 13.59 -7.89 -8.98
CA PRO A 11 14.57 -7.25 -8.13
C PRO A 11 14.23 -5.75 -7.91
N PRO A 12 14.67 -5.15 -6.80
CA PRO A 12 14.48 -3.73 -6.58
C PRO A 12 15.32 -2.91 -7.57
N GLU A 13 14.78 -1.77 -7.98
CA GLU A 13 15.47 -0.88 -8.91
C GLU A 13 16.27 0.19 -8.16
N TYR A 14 17.46 0.51 -8.68
CA TYR A 14 18.27 1.59 -8.15
C TYR A 14 17.64 2.96 -8.45
N PRO A 15 17.63 3.91 -7.50
CA PRO A 15 17.13 5.26 -7.74
C PRO A 15 17.86 6.01 -8.88
N CYS A 16 17.18 6.20 -10.00
CA CYS A 16 17.66 6.97 -11.15
C CYS A 16 17.29 8.47 -11.10
N CYS A 17 16.93 9.00 -9.93
CA CYS A 17 16.30 10.31 -9.86
C CYS A 17 17.31 11.49 -9.78
N GLY A 18 17.10 12.50 -10.64
CA GLY A 18 17.94 13.69 -10.76
C GLY A 18 17.59 14.85 -9.83
N HIS A 19 17.08 14.58 -8.62
CA HIS A 19 16.69 15.66 -7.71
C HIS A 19 17.93 16.47 -7.27
N LEU A 20 18.01 17.72 -7.70
CA LEU A 20 19.06 18.68 -7.30
C LEU A 20 18.86 19.24 -5.88
N ASN A 21 17.64 19.10 -5.34
CA ASN A 21 17.27 19.70 -4.06
C ASN A 21 17.74 18.85 -2.87
N LYS A 22 18.36 19.50 -1.87
CA LYS A 22 18.89 18.90 -0.61
C LYS A 22 17.87 18.13 0.23
N SER A 23 16.58 18.24 -0.08
CA SER A 23 15.46 17.66 0.69
C SER A 23 15.34 16.13 0.56
N PHE A 24 15.80 15.53 -0.54
CA PHE A 24 15.76 14.09 -0.76
C PHE A 24 17.18 13.56 -0.89
N LYS A 25 17.50 12.48 -0.17
CA LYS A 25 18.85 11.90 -0.20
C LYS A 25 18.85 10.54 -0.92
N CYS A 26 18.10 10.42 -2.02
CA CYS A 26 17.96 9.16 -2.78
C CYS A 26 19.32 8.58 -3.22
N ARG A 27 20.27 9.43 -3.64
CA ARG A 27 21.62 9.04 -4.07
C ARG A 27 22.52 8.50 -2.94
N LYS A 28 22.12 8.71 -1.67
CA LYS A 28 22.86 8.17 -0.52
C LYS A 28 22.48 6.72 -0.21
N LEU A 29 21.49 6.16 -0.89
CA LEU A 29 21.14 4.75 -0.74
C LEU A 29 22.14 3.89 -1.50
N THR A 30 22.71 2.92 -0.80
CA THR A 30 23.52 1.87 -1.43
C THR A 30 22.63 0.75 -1.95
N MET A 31 23.14 -0.06 -2.87
CA MET A 31 22.44 -1.26 -3.33
C MET A 31 22.15 -2.24 -2.19
N ARG A 32 23.03 -2.28 -1.17
CA ARG A 32 22.82 -3.08 0.04
C ARG A 32 21.57 -2.62 0.81
N ASP A 33 21.45 -1.31 1.04
CA ASP A 33 20.28 -0.73 1.74
C ASP A 33 18.98 -1.06 1.00
N ILE A 34 19.01 -0.92 -0.33
CA ILE A 34 17.87 -1.18 -1.21
C ILE A 34 17.47 -2.65 -1.15
N LYS A 35 18.44 -3.56 -1.27
CA LYS A 35 18.22 -5.01 -1.22
C LYS A 35 17.65 -5.44 0.13
N GLU A 36 18.30 -5.05 1.23
CA GLU A 36 17.84 -5.39 2.57
C GLU A 36 16.44 -4.80 2.85
N PHE A 37 16.17 -3.57 2.42
CA PHE A 37 14.86 -2.96 2.62
C PHE A 37 13.75 -3.69 1.83
N HIS A 38 14.04 -4.08 0.59
CA HIS A 38 13.14 -4.85 -0.26
C HIS A 38 12.89 -6.25 0.31
N GLU A 39 13.94 -6.98 0.71
CA GLU A 39 13.83 -8.30 1.33
C GLU A 39 13.04 -8.24 2.63
N ASN A 40 13.27 -7.23 3.47
CA ASN A 40 12.49 -7.04 4.70
C ASN A 40 11.00 -6.82 4.43
N PHE A 41 10.65 -6.07 3.38
CA PHE A 41 9.26 -5.87 2.98
C PHE A 41 8.60 -7.18 2.49
N TYR A 42 9.34 -7.99 1.72
CA TYR A 42 8.85 -9.25 1.15
C TYR A 42 9.07 -10.48 2.04
N SER A 43 9.72 -10.32 3.21
CA SER A 43 9.92 -11.38 4.21
C SER A 43 8.59 -12.04 4.64
N THR A 44 7.51 -11.24 4.65
CA THR A 44 6.16 -11.70 4.92
C THR A 44 5.26 -11.48 3.72
N ARG A 45 4.65 -12.55 3.22
CA ARG A 45 3.70 -12.50 2.08
C ARG A 45 2.29 -12.03 2.47
N ALA A 46 2.03 -11.82 3.75
CA ALA A 46 0.73 -11.33 4.21
C ALA A 46 0.55 -9.84 3.87
N LYS A 47 -0.52 -9.52 3.15
CA LYS A 47 -0.89 -8.13 2.80
C LYS A 47 -0.87 -7.19 3.99
N ASN A 48 -1.41 -7.61 5.14
CA ASN A 48 -1.51 -6.77 6.33
C ASN A 48 -0.12 -6.41 6.87
N SER A 49 0.82 -7.36 6.87
CA SER A 49 2.20 -7.13 7.28
C SER A 49 2.92 -6.18 6.33
N GLN A 50 2.74 -6.36 5.02
CA GLN A 50 3.27 -5.43 4.01
C GLN A 50 2.68 -4.01 4.14
N ASP A 51 1.37 -3.90 4.34
CA ASP A 51 0.71 -2.60 4.50
C ASP A 51 1.19 -1.91 5.77
N ALA A 52 1.38 -2.65 6.88
CA ALA A 52 1.98 -2.14 8.11
C ALA A 52 3.42 -1.66 7.87
N PHE A 53 4.21 -2.41 7.11
CA PHE A 53 5.57 -2.02 6.73
C PHE A 53 5.59 -0.71 5.93
N ILE A 54 4.68 -0.55 4.96
CA ILE A 54 4.55 0.69 4.19
C ILE A 54 4.22 1.86 5.12
N ILE A 55 3.24 1.70 6.01
CA ILE A 55 2.83 2.78 6.91
C ILE A 55 3.94 3.15 7.90
N LYS A 56 4.70 2.17 8.41
CA LYS A 56 5.87 2.42 9.27
C LYS A 56 6.90 3.34 8.61
N HIS A 57 7.04 3.26 7.30
CA HIS A 57 8.03 4.01 6.52
C HIS A 57 7.45 5.22 5.75
N VAL A 58 6.17 5.53 5.96
CA VAL A 58 5.47 6.64 5.32
C VAL A 58 4.92 7.58 6.37
N LYS A 59 5.42 8.82 6.39
CA LYS A 59 4.90 9.87 7.27
C LYS A 59 3.93 10.77 6.52
N VAL A 60 2.70 10.76 6.97
CA VAL A 60 1.61 11.56 6.40
C VAL A 60 1.34 12.73 7.34
N THR A 61 1.42 13.96 6.84
CA THR A 61 1.19 15.18 7.63
C THR A 61 0.19 16.10 6.93
N SER A 62 -0.70 16.71 7.69
CA SER A 62 -1.56 17.80 7.21
C SER A 62 -0.69 18.96 6.71
N ALA A 63 -1.03 19.54 5.55
CA ALA A 63 -0.29 20.68 5.03
C ALA A 63 -0.44 21.89 5.98
N LYS A 64 0.71 22.42 6.45
CA LYS A 64 0.76 23.52 7.42
C LYS A 64 0.18 24.84 6.91
N ARG A 65 0.03 25.02 5.59
CA ARG A 65 -0.53 26.25 4.98
C ARG A 65 -1.62 25.91 3.98
N PRO A 66 -2.89 26.32 4.22
CA PRO A 66 -3.90 26.25 3.19
C PRO A 66 -3.59 27.31 2.12
N ARG A 67 -3.14 26.91 0.93
CA ARG A 67 -3.15 27.84 -0.23
C ARG A 67 -4.59 28.36 -0.42
N PRO A 68 -4.84 29.68 -0.38
CA PRO A 68 -6.17 30.25 -0.54
C PRO A 68 -6.71 29.82 -1.90
N LYS A 69 -7.94 29.30 -1.93
CA LYS A 69 -8.65 28.96 -3.17
C LYS A 69 -9.83 29.91 -3.33
N LYS A 70 -9.99 30.49 -4.52
CA LYS A 70 -11.17 31.26 -4.93
C LYS A 70 -12.46 30.42 -5.04
N LYS A 71 -12.39 29.08 -4.95
CA LYS A 71 -13.57 28.19 -5.08
C LYS A 71 -13.51 26.98 -4.14
N LEU A 72 -14.66 26.69 -3.55
CA LEU A 72 -14.96 25.74 -2.48
C LEU A 72 -14.79 24.27 -2.94
N THR A 73 -13.56 23.76 -3.04
CA THR A 73 -13.30 22.31 -3.13
C THR A 73 -12.22 21.92 -2.13
N SER A 74 -12.67 21.57 -0.92
CA SER A 74 -11.82 21.14 0.20
C SER A 74 -11.31 19.71 -0.02
N THR A 75 -10.26 19.57 -0.83
CA THR A 75 -9.41 18.38 -0.78
C THR A 75 -8.32 18.65 0.25
N LYS A 76 -8.44 18.04 1.44
CA LYS A 76 -7.41 18.06 2.50
C LYS A 76 -6.02 17.93 1.87
N LYS A 77 -5.20 18.97 1.97
CA LYS A 77 -3.83 18.98 1.43
C LYS A 77 -2.98 18.16 2.37
N VAL A 78 -2.66 16.93 1.96
CA VAL A 78 -1.83 16.03 2.75
C VAL A 78 -0.45 15.97 2.10
N SER A 79 0.59 16.17 2.91
CA SER A 79 1.97 15.94 2.50
C SER A 79 2.39 14.54 2.93
N THR A 80 3.00 13.78 2.03
CA THR A 80 3.47 12.40 2.28
C THR A 80 4.97 12.35 2.10
N ASN A 81 5.68 11.93 3.15
CA ASN A 81 7.12 11.75 3.16
C ASN A 81 7.45 10.25 3.22
N TYR A 82 8.43 9.83 2.42
CA TYR A 82 8.84 8.43 2.28
C TYR A 82 10.23 8.25 2.86
N TYR A 83 10.42 7.17 3.60
CA TYR A 83 11.65 6.89 4.32
C TYR A 83 12.15 5.47 4.00
N ILE A 84 13.45 5.32 3.79
CA ILE A 84 14.11 4.02 3.61
C ILE A 84 15.15 3.88 4.72
N ARG A 85 15.18 2.71 5.35
CA ARG A 85 16.17 2.40 6.39
C ARG A 85 17.51 2.09 5.75
N VAL A 86 18.59 2.60 6.32
CA VAL A 86 19.97 2.32 5.89
C VAL A 86 20.48 1.11 6.67
N SER A 87 21.22 0.25 5.98
CA SER A 87 21.85 -0.94 6.56
C SER A 87 22.82 -0.55 7.68
N GLY A 88 23.02 -1.46 8.63
CA GLY A 88 23.96 -1.28 9.74
C GLY A 88 23.53 -0.27 10.82
N THR A 89 22.36 0.38 10.68
CA THR A 89 21.83 1.29 11.70
C THR A 89 20.34 1.06 11.94
N GLU A 90 19.96 0.88 13.21
CA GLU A 90 18.58 0.52 13.53
C GLU A 90 17.59 1.68 13.41
N LYS A 91 18.07 2.89 13.71
CA LYS A 91 17.26 4.10 13.83
C LYS A 91 17.41 5.06 12.65
N PHE A 92 18.37 4.84 11.75
CA PHE A 92 18.65 5.79 10.68
C PHE A 92 17.79 5.54 9.45
N CYS A 93 16.89 6.49 9.18
CA CYS A 93 16.03 6.47 8.00
C CYS A 93 16.32 7.69 7.12
N ILE A 94 16.52 7.45 5.83
CA ILE A 94 16.73 8.49 4.83
C ILE A 94 15.41 8.84 4.17
N ARG A 95 15.11 10.15 4.09
CA ARG A 95 14.00 10.64 3.29
C ARG A 95 14.32 10.54 1.80
N VAL A 96 13.44 9.86 1.07
CA VAL A 96 13.52 9.68 -0.38
C VAL A 96 12.30 10.26 -1.09
N CYS A 97 12.40 10.40 -2.41
CA CYS A 97 11.26 10.76 -3.22
C CYS A 97 10.29 9.57 -3.33
N GLN A 98 9.06 9.87 -3.77
CA GLN A 98 8.04 8.84 -3.98
C GLN A 98 8.45 7.79 -5.01
N GLN A 99 9.09 8.21 -6.11
CA GLN A 99 9.49 7.31 -7.19
C GLN A 99 10.49 6.27 -6.69
N THR A 100 11.53 6.70 -5.99
CA THR A 100 12.53 5.81 -5.37
C THR A 100 11.87 4.82 -4.43
N PHE A 101 10.95 5.27 -3.57
CA PHE A 101 10.26 4.37 -2.65
C PHE A 101 9.41 3.31 -3.37
N VAL A 102 8.71 3.71 -4.44
CA VAL A 102 7.91 2.80 -5.29
C VAL A 102 8.80 1.79 -6.01
N ASN A 103 9.91 2.23 -6.60
CA ASN A 103 10.84 1.39 -7.35
C ASN A 103 11.58 0.40 -6.45
N VAL A 104 11.93 0.82 -5.24
CA VAL A 104 12.58 -0.06 -4.26
C VAL A 104 11.62 -1.12 -3.76
N LEU A 105 10.34 -0.79 -3.51
CA LEU A 105 9.36 -1.75 -2.99
C LEU A 105 8.56 -2.48 -4.09
N GLN A 106 8.69 -2.07 -5.36
CA GLN A 106 7.90 -2.58 -6.49
C GLN A 106 6.38 -2.60 -6.22
N VAL A 107 5.88 -1.58 -5.50
CA VAL A 107 4.44 -1.42 -5.20
C VAL A 107 3.84 -0.21 -5.89
N SER A 108 2.62 -0.35 -6.41
CA SER A 108 1.95 0.76 -7.07
C SER A 108 1.79 2.00 -6.17
N ARG A 109 2.04 3.18 -6.76
CA ARG A 109 1.79 4.49 -6.13
C ARG A 109 0.41 4.59 -5.48
N LYS A 110 -0.60 4.03 -6.16
CA LYS A 110 -2.01 4.01 -5.70
C LYS A 110 -2.16 3.23 -4.40
N ARG A 111 -1.49 2.08 -4.23
CA ARG A 111 -1.52 1.29 -2.99
C ARG A 111 -1.04 2.14 -1.82
N ILE A 112 0.13 2.74 -1.93
CA ILE A 112 0.72 3.56 -0.85
C ILE A 112 -0.20 4.75 -0.51
N GLN A 113 -0.66 5.50 -1.52
CA GLN A 113 -1.53 6.66 -1.29
C GLN A 113 -2.87 6.30 -0.64
N ASN A 114 -3.47 5.17 -1.03
CA ASN A 114 -4.72 4.70 -0.45
C ASN A 114 -4.52 4.27 1.01
N LEU A 115 -3.41 3.58 1.31
CA LEU A 115 -3.05 3.20 2.68
C LEU A 115 -2.82 4.43 3.55
N ALA A 116 -1.98 5.35 3.10
CA ALA A 116 -1.67 6.61 3.78
C ALA A 116 -2.95 7.42 4.09
N ARG A 117 -3.86 7.56 3.13
CA ARG A 117 -5.14 8.27 3.33
C ARG A 117 -6.05 7.55 4.31
N LYS A 118 -6.19 6.23 4.21
CA LYS A 118 -7.03 5.44 5.13
C LYS A 118 -6.49 5.50 6.55
N PHE A 119 -5.19 5.34 6.72
CA PHE A 119 -4.54 5.41 8.02
C PHE A 119 -4.70 6.81 8.65
N LEU A 120 -4.48 7.88 7.88
CA LEU A 120 -4.70 9.26 8.36
C LEU A 120 -6.14 9.50 8.80
N ASN A 121 -7.13 8.97 8.08
CA ASN A 121 -8.55 9.22 8.37
C ASN A 121 -9.09 8.37 9.51
N THR A 122 -8.59 7.14 9.71
CA THR A 122 -9.17 6.17 10.65
C THR A 122 -8.29 5.86 11.85
N GLY A 123 -6.99 6.17 11.77
CA GLY A 123 -5.99 5.77 12.76
C GLY A 123 -5.73 4.26 12.83
N ARG A 124 -6.42 3.46 12.01
CA ARG A 124 -6.39 1.99 12.07
C ARG A 124 -5.78 1.39 10.80
N MET A 125 -5.20 0.19 10.93
CA MET A 125 -4.72 -0.57 9.78
C MET A 125 -5.87 -1.02 8.87
N PRO A 126 -5.78 -0.82 7.54
CA PRO A 126 -6.81 -1.28 6.62
C PRO A 126 -6.91 -2.79 6.56
N VAL A 127 -8.03 -3.34 7.04
CA VAL A 127 -8.35 -4.78 6.92
C VAL A 127 -8.60 -5.15 5.46
N ASP A 128 -8.07 -6.30 5.02
CA ASP A 128 -8.41 -6.85 3.72
C ASP A 128 -9.86 -7.33 3.70
N LYS A 129 -10.63 -6.90 2.70
CA LYS A 129 -12.06 -7.23 2.55
C LYS A 129 -12.32 -8.15 1.35
N ARG A 130 -11.27 -8.70 0.74
CA ARG A 130 -11.35 -9.61 -0.41
C ARG A 130 -11.69 -11.02 0.06
N GLY A 131 -12.39 -11.79 -0.77
CA GLY A 131 -12.66 -13.22 -0.53
C GLY A 131 -13.75 -13.55 0.48
N GLY A 132 -14.39 -12.56 1.12
CA GLY A 132 -15.55 -12.81 1.98
C GLY A 132 -16.84 -12.89 1.17
N ALA A 133 -17.68 -13.89 1.43
CA ALA A 133 -19.08 -13.85 1.05
C ALA A 133 -19.70 -12.62 1.72
N ARG A 134 -20.04 -11.59 0.95
CA ARG A 134 -20.91 -10.54 1.47
C ARG A 134 -22.29 -11.18 1.59
N PRO A 135 -22.88 -11.30 2.79
CA PRO A 135 -24.27 -11.74 2.87
C PRO A 135 -25.08 -10.76 2.02
N ASN A 136 -25.63 -11.28 0.93
CA ASN A 136 -26.47 -10.52 0.03
C ASN A 136 -27.85 -11.18 0.12
N PRO A 137 -28.75 -10.64 0.95
CA PRO A 137 -30.06 -11.24 1.20
C PRO A 137 -30.85 -11.50 -0.08
N LEU A 138 -30.64 -10.69 -1.13
CA LEU A 138 -31.29 -10.86 -2.43
C LEU A 138 -30.68 -12.03 -3.22
N TYR A 139 -29.37 -12.25 -3.15
CA TYR A 139 -28.70 -13.40 -3.74
C TYR A 139 -29.10 -14.70 -3.03
N ASP A 140 -29.16 -14.67 -1.69
CA ASP A 140 -29.55 -15.83 -0.88
C ASP A 140 -31.01 -16.21 -1.12
N LYS A 141 -31.93 -15.23 -1.22
CA LYS A 141 -33.33 -15.44 -1.62
C LYS A 141 -33.45 -16.04 -3.03
N LYS A 142 -32.68 -15.53 -4.01
CA LYS A 142 -32.66 -16.08 -5.37
C LYS A 142 -32.16 -17.53 -5.40
N LYS A 143 -31.09 -17.84 -4.66
CA LYS A 143 -30.54 -19.19 -4.54
C LYS A 143 -31.54 -20.16 -3.90
N ALA A 144 -32.25 -19.72 -2.86
CA ALA A 144 -33.33 -20.50 -2.23
C ALA A 144 -34.50 -20.77 -3.20
N ALA A 145 -34.90 -19.78 -4.00
CA ALA A 145 -35.96 -19.93 -4.99
C ALA A 145 -35.57 -20.90 -6.13
N ILE A 146 -34.33 -20.85 -6.62
CA ILE A 146 -33.81 -21.79 -7.63
C ILE A 146 -33.75 -23.21 -7.07
N LYS A 147 -33.31 -23.39 -5.82
CA LYS A 147 -33.28 -24.70 -5.15
C LYS A 147 -34.68 -25.30 -4.98
N ARG A 148 -35.71 -24.48 -4.75
CA ARG A 148 -37.11 -24.91 -4.68
C ARG A 148 -37.70 -25.32 -6.04
N LYS A 149 -37.17 -24.82 -7.15
CA LYS A 149 -37.67 -25.06 -8.51
C LYS A 149 -37.00 -26.21 -9.26
N ARG A 150 -36.06 -26.95 -8.64
CA ARG A 150 -35.41 -28.11 -9.28
C ARG A 150 -36.22 -29.38 -8.95
N PRO A 151 -37.07 -29.90 -9.86
CA PRO A 151 -37.64 -31.23 -9.68
C PRO A 151 -36.50 -32.25 -9.70
N LEU A 152 -36.54 -33.17 -8.74
CA LEU A 152 -35.65 -34.33 -8.70
C LEU A 152 -36.04 -35.21 -9.89
N LEU A 153 -35.29 -35.13 -11.00
CA LEU A 153 -35.29 -36.18 -12.00
C LEU A 153 -34.67 -37.41 -11.34
N LYS A 154 -35.52 -38.22 -10.72
CA LYS A 154 -35.20 -39.60 -10.35
C LYS A 154 -35.28 -40.39 -11.66
N HIS A 155 -34.13 -40.71 -12.23
CA HIS A 155 -34.05 -41.76 -13.25
C HIS A 155 -34.25 -43.09 -12.53
N SER A 156 -35.41 -43.70 -12.76
CA SER A 156 -35.70 -45.10 -12.48
C SER A 156 -35.43 -45.93 -13.73
#